data_AF-A0A346RTL9-F1
#
_entry.id   AF-A0A346RTL9-F1
#
_cell.length_a   1.000
_cell.length_b   1.000
_cell.length_c   1.000
_cell.angle_alpha   90.00
_cell.angle_beta   90.00
_cell.angle_gamma   90.00
#
_symmetry.space_group_name_H-M   'P 1'
#
loop_
_entity.id
_entity.type
_entity.pdbx_description
1 polymer ?
#
loop_
_entity_poly.entity_id
_entity_poly.type
_entity_poly.pdbx_seq_one_letter_code
_entity_poly.pdbx_strand_id
1 'polypeptide(L)' 'ISVSCINAMREMFPHLAYAVVDAAQIGSYYPAESFDLVIDKGCLDTMLCNKNFDETVPAMLKGIHTV' A
#
# COMPACT_ATOMS: atom_id res chain seq x y z
N ILE A 1 1.39 8.50 5.07
CA ILE A 1 0.20 9.38 4.96
C ILE A 1 -0.13 9.95 6.34
N SER A 2 -0.60 11.20 6.45
CA SER A 2 -0.95 11.77 7.76
C SER A 2 -2.35 11.32 8.21
N VAL A 3 -2.59 11.36 9.53
CA VAL A 3 -3.91 11.09 10.13
C VAL A 3 -4.98 12.04 9.60
N SER A 4 -4.63 13.32 9.40
CA SER A 4 -5.54 14.32 8.84
C SER A 4 -6.02 13.97 7.44
N CYS A 5 -5.14 13.46 6.56
CA CYS A 5 -5.52 13.00 5.23
C CYS A 5 -6.47 11.80 5.30
N ILE A 6 -6.18 10.81 6.15
CA ILE A 6 -7.04 9.62 6.29
C ILE A 6 -8.44 9.99 6.76
N ASN A 7 -8.55 10.92 7.72
CA ASN A 7 -9.85 11.37 8.24
C ASN A 7 -10.66 12.08 7.15
N ALA A 8 -10.04 12.97 6.38
CA ALA A 8 -10.71 13.64 5.26
C ALA A 8 -11.16 12.66 4.17
N MET A 9 -10.35 11.63 3.88
CA MET A 9 -10.73 10.58 2.92
C MET A 9 -11.94 9.79 3.41
N ARG A 10 -11.96 9.39 4.69
CA ARG A 10 -13.09 8.66 5.31
C ARG A 10 -14.38 9.45 5.31
N GLU A 11 -14.31 10.76 5.56
CA GLU A 11 -15.48 11.64 5.49
C GLU A 11 -16.00 11.77 4.06
N MET A 12 -15.10 11.88 3.08
CA MET A 12 -15.45 12.05 1.68
C MET A 12 -16.02 10.77 1.03
N PHE A 13 -15.50 9.59 1.38
CA PHE A 13 -15.93 8.31 0.81
C PHE A 13 -16.19 7.25 1.89
N PRO A 14 -17.24 7.42 2.73
CA PRO A 14 -17.48 6.58 3.90
C PRO A 14 -17.86 5.13 3.57
N HIS A 15 -18.18 4.83 2.31
CA HIS A 15 -18.51 3.49 1.83
C HIS A 15 -17.27 2.63 1.54
N LEU A 16 -16.07 3.22 1.51
CA LEU A 16 -14.82 2.49 1.31
C LEU A 16 -14.27 1.96 2.64
N ALA A 17 -13.57 0.83 2.59
CA ALA A 17 -12.79 0.32 3.72
C ALA A 17 -11.41 0.99 3.75
N TYR A 18 -10.97 1.42 4.94
CA TYR A 18 -9.68 2.11 5.13
C TYR A 18 -8.81 1.36 6.12
N ALA A 19 -7.63 0.94 5.67
CA ALA A 19 -6.57 0.39 6.51
C ALA A 19 -5.33 1.30 6.45
N VAL A 20 -4.64 1.43 7.59
CA VAL A 20 -3.31 2.03 7.66
C VAL A 20 -2.33 0.89 7.85
N VAL A 21 -1.51 0.65 6.83
CA VAL A 21 -0.57 -0.48 6.76
C VAL A 21 0.76 0.00 6.23
N ASP A 22 1.83 -0.65 6.66
CA ASP A 22 3.14 -0.53 6.04
C ASP A 22 3.13 -1.28 4.70
N ALA A 23 3.38 -0.57 3.60
CA ALA A 23 3.37 -1.14 2.26
C ALA A 23 4.42 -2.25 2.08
N ALA A 24 5.54 -2.20 2.81
CA ALA A 24 6.55 -3.25 2.77
C ALA A 24 6.05 -4.59 3.37
N GLN A 25 4.96 -4.54 4.14
CA GLN A 25 4.36 -5.69 4.80
C GLN A 25 3.02 -6.09 4.18
N ILE A 26 2.63 -5.52 3.04
CA ILE A 26 1.28 -5.68 2.48
C ILE A 26 0.87 -7.15 2.27
N GLY A 27 1.81 -8.00 1.85
CA GLY A 27 1.58 -9.44 1.66
C GLY A 27 1.32 -10.23 2.95
N SER A 28 1.60 -9.66 4.13
CA SER A 28 1.26 -10.25 5.43
C SER A 28 -0.18 -9.91 5.86
N TYR A 29 -0.74 -8.82 5.35
CA TYR A 29 -2.12 -8.38 5.67
C TYR A 29 -3.13 -8.91 4.67
N TYR A 30 -2.75 -8.99 3.40
CA TYR A 30 -3.61 -9.41 2.31
C TYR A 30 -2.95 -10.57 1.55
N PRO A 31 -3.61 -11.73 1.45
CA PRO A 31 -3.17 -12.83 0.60
C PRO A 31 -2.97 -12.39 -0.85
N ALA A 32 -2.21 -13.18 -1.62
CA ALA A 32 -2.17 -13.02 -3.07
C ALA A 32 -3.60 -13.05 -3.65
N GLU A 33 -3.82 -12.32 -4.75
CA GLU A 33 -5.12 -12.22 -5.43
C GLU A 33 -6.25 -11.57 -4.60
N SER A 34 -5.93 -10.90 -3.48
CA SER A 34 -6.93 -10.16 -2.69
C SER A 34 -7.54 -8.96 -3.43
N PHE A 35 -6.87 -8.46 -4.48
CA PHE A 35 -7.28 -7.29 -5.23
C PHE A 35 -7.07 -7.51 -6.72
N ASP A 36 -8.10 -7.24 -7.53
CA ASP A 36 -8.02 -7.29 -9.00
C ASP A 36 -7.21 -6.12 -9.58
N LEU A 37 -7.18 -4.99 -8.87
CA LEU A 37 -6.51 -3.77 -9.28
C LEU A 37 -5.89 -3.06 -8.08
N VAL A 38 -4.61 -2.72 -8.20
CA VAL A 38 -3.89 -1.88 -7.24
C VAL A 38 -3.49 -0.58 -7.92
N ILE A 39 -3.90 0.54 -7.33
CA ILE A 39 -3.50 1.88 -7.79
C ILE A 39 -2.46 2.42 -6.82
N ASP A 40 -1.24 2.60 -7.31
CA ASP A 40 -0.21 3.32 -6.57
C ASP A 40 -0.16 4.79 -6.99
N LYS A 41 -0.03 5.68 -6.00
CA LYS A 41 0.21 7.10 -6.21
C LYS A 41 1.35 7.56 -5.32
N GLY A 42 2.58 7.34 -5.78
CA GLY A 42 3.79 7.81 -5.13
C GLY A 42 4.26 6.98 -3.93
N CYS A 43 3.62 5.83 -3.64
CA CYS A 43 4.10 4.93 -2.58
C CYS A 43 5.39 4.24 -3.04
N LEU A 44 5.43 3.72 -4.26
CA LEU A 44 6.63 3.06 -4.79
C LEU A 44 7.82 4.03 -4.84
N ASP A 45 7.61 5.25 -5.31
CA ASP A 45 8.64 6.30 -5.32
C ASP A 45 9.21 6.55 -3.91
N THR A 46 8.32 6.63 -2.91
CA THR A 46 8.72 6.82 -1.52
C THR A 46 9.54 5.63 -1.01
N MET A 47 9.17 4.40 -1.37
CA MET A 47 9.91 3.21 -0.96
C MET A 47 11.30 3.13 -1.62
N LEU A 48 11.42 3.55 -2.88
CA LEU A 48 12.71 3.60 -3.58
C LEU A 48 13.69 4.58 -2.94
N CYS A 49 13.20 5.59 -2.22
CA CYS A 49 14.05 6.51 -1.45
C CYS A 49 14.51 5.94 -0.09
N ASN A 50 14.02 4.76 0.32
CA ASN A 50 14.41 4.14 1.57
C ASN A 50 15.80 3.51 1.46
N LYS A 51 16.55 3.45 2.58
CA LYS A 51 17.91 2.89 2.60
C LYS A 51 17.96 1.39 2.26
N ASN A 52 16.86 0.67 2.53
CA ASN A 52 16.75 -0.78 2.32
C ASN A 52 15.74 -1.08 1.18
N PHE A 53 15.72 -0.23 0.14
CA PHE A 53 14.77 -0.35 -0.97
C PHE A 53 14.90 -1.70 -1.70
N ASP A 54 16.11 -2.24 -1.75
CA ASP A 54 16.49 -3.52 -2.35
C ASP A 54 15.80 -4.73 -1.70
N GLU A 55 15.48 -4.66 -0.41
CA GLU A 55 14.71 -5.69 0.30
C GLU A 55 13.20 -5.37 0.28
N THR A 56 12.85 -4.11 0.52
CA THR A 56 11.45 -3.70 0.77
C THR A 56 10.60 -3.60 -0.50
N VAL A 57 11.17 -3.18 -1.63
CA VAL A 57 10.44 -3.09 -2.90
C VAL A 57 10.09 -4.48 -3.44
N PRO A 58 11.01 -5.46 -3.52
CA PRO A 58 10.64 -6.82 -3.92
C PRO A 58 9.60 -7.47 -3.00
N ALA A 59 9.66 -7.21 -1.69
CA ALA A 59 8.66 -7.73 -0.75
C ALA A 59 7.26 -7.19 -1.02
N MET A 60 7.13 -5.88 -1.27
CA MET A 60 5.85 -5.26 -1.67
C MET A 60 5.37 -5.81 -3.02
N LEU A 61 6.25 -5.84 -4.03
CA LEU A 61 5.88 -6.30 -5.37
C LEU A 61 5.46 -7.77 -5.36
N LYS A 62 6.09 -8.63 -4.56
CA LYS A 62 5.66 -10.03 -4.40
C LYS A 62 4.22 -10.16 -3.87
N GLY A 63 3.75 -9.19 -3.09
CA GLY A 63 2.37 -9.15 -2.58
C GLY A 63 1.37 -8.51 -3.54
N ILE A 64 1.83 -7.83 -4.59
CA ILE A 64 0.98 -7.04 -5.51
C ILE A 64 0.99 -7.60 -6.94
N HIS A 65 2.07 -8.25 -7.36
CA HIS A 65 2.26 -8.73 -8.72
C HIS A 65 1.55 -10.08 -8.90
N THR A 66 0.54 -10.09 -9.76
CA THR A 66 -0.04 -11.30 -10.35
C THR A 66 -0.13 -11.10 -11.85
N VAL A 67 0.62 -11.98 -12.56
CA VAL A 67 0.75 -12.23 -14.00
C VAL A 67 1.10 -11.04 -14.89
#